data_AF-A0A940A522-F1
#
_entry.id   AF-A0A940A522-F1
#
_cell.length_a   1.000
_cell.length_b   1.000
_cell.length_c   1.000
_cell.angle_alpha   90.00
_cell.angle_beta   90.00
_cell.angle_gamma   90.00
#
_symmetry.space_group_name_H-M   'P 1'
#
loop_
_entity.id
_entity.type
_entity.pdbx_description
1 polymer ?
#
loop_
_entity_poly.entity_id
_entity_poly.type
_entity_poly.pdbx_seq_one_letter_code
_entity_poly.pdbx_strand_id
1 'polypeptide(L)'
;MKTINKIKIISIATVLICSSCLSGCFSPFRKNFPDLPADPIKFEMKDSDSFDMMTITYNGKAYMPFGKIKHRISYDESLRECLGYIDNDKDTRVYTLYQDPYDNYLMIKNVSGFMDQPQFWRKCETRKKDIYTPDYIESLNYEEWTGSGVCYEMPAVRIDVANEADDVVEFVMEYKLNGRDGGVTGTHNADMSVMKKGEDINLSIDEFAIEDKLGEIEKDDSFDIDVTFSVTAADGKTYDVDGSLSANAKLEDSIRMTLTGDSNNGYSIYKMAGF
;
A
#
# COMPACT_ATOMS: atom_id res chain seq x y z
N MET A 1 -24.78 -11.71 -87.01
CA MET A 1 -25.86 -12.47 -86.34
C MET A 1 -25.36 -12.89 -84.97
N LYS A 2 -26.09 -12.51 -83.91
CA LYS A 2 -26.03 -12.96 -82.50
C LYS A 2 -24.74 -12.80 -81.68
N THR A 3 -24.69 -11.65 -81.00
CA THR A 3 -24.51 -11.42 -79.56
C THR A 3 -23.66 -12.37 -78.68
N ILE A 4 -22.62 -11.73 -78.13
CA ILE A 4 -21.98 -11.88 -76.82
C ILE A 4 -22.93 -12.39 -75.72
N ASN A 5 -22.46 -13.35 -74.92
CA ASN A 5 -22.87 -13.46 -73.52
C ASN A 5 -21.65 -13.46 -72.60
N LYS A 6 -21.58 -12.39 -71.80
CA LYS A 6 -20.67 -12.14 -70.69
C LYS A 6 -21.03 -13.10 -69.57
N ILE A 7 -20.11 -13.98 -69.18
CA ILE A 7 -20.23 -14.74 -67.93
C ILE A 7 -19.98 -13.74 -66.79
N LYS A 8 -21.04 -13.43 -66.06
CA LYS A 8 -21.02 -12.60 -64.87
C LYS A 8 -20.27 -13.36 -63.77
N ILE A 9 -19.14 -12.82 -63.34
CA ILE A 9 -18.51 -13.11 -62.06
C ILE A 9 -19.45 -12.53 -61.00
N ILE A 10 -20.13 -13.39 -60.24
CA ILE A 10 -20.88 -13.03 -59.05
C ILE A 10 -20.23 -13.74 -57.88
N SER A 11 -19.59 -12.94 -57.04
CA SER A 11 -19.13 -13.27 -55.70
C SER A 11 -20.27 -13.79 -54.84
N ILE A 12 -20.13 -14.99 -54.28
CA ILE A 12 -20.93 -15.42 -53.12
C ILE A 12 -19.96 -16.02 -52.11
N ALA A 13 -19.85 -15.30 -51.00
CA ALA A 13 -19.18 -15.68 -49.77
C ALA A 13 -19.63 -17.09 -49.34
N THR A 14 -18.68 -18.01 -49.23
CA THR A 14 -18.87 -19.26 -48.50
C THR A 14 -17.96 -19.22 -47.28
N VAL A 15 -18.59 -18.81 -46.19
CA VAL A 15 -18.28 -19.01 -44.78
C VAL A 15 -17.22 -20.08 -44.54
N LEU A 16 -16.00 -19.65 -44.27
CA LEU A 16 -14.92 -20.47 -43.70
C LEU A 16 -15.06 -20.39 -42.17
N ILE A 17 -15.94 -21.23 -41.60
CA ILE A 17 -16.08 -21.43 -40.15
C ILE A 17 -15.69 -22.87 -39.83
N CYS A 18 -14.90 -23.01 -38.76
CA CYS A 18 -14.38 -24.23 -38.15
C CYS A 18 -13.17 -24.88 -38.86
N SER A 19 -11.96 -24.41 -38.53
CA SER A 19 -10.88 -25.23 -37.94
C SER A 19 -9.56 -24.45 -37.84
N SER A 20 -9.46 -23.52 -36.89
CA SER A 20 -8.20 -23.20 -36.18
C SER A 20 -8.48 -22.32 -34.95
N CYS A 21 -9.49 -22.72 -34.17
CA CYS A 21 -9.69 -22.25 -32.80
C CYS A 21 -8.64 -22.88 -31.85
N LEU A 22 -7.36 -22.70 -32.15
CA LEU A 22 -6.23 -23.02 -31.27
C LEU A 22 -5.09 -21.98 -31.37
N SER A 23 -5.35 -20.78 -31.89
CA SER A 23 -4.64 -19.58 -31.43
C SER A 23 -5.41 -19.00 -30.24
N GLY A 24 -5.63 -19.84 -29.22
CA GLY A 24 -5.72 -19.32 -27.88
C GLY A 24 -4.39 -18.62 -27.63
N CYS A 25 -4.37 -17.31 -27.82
CA CYS A 25 -3.47 -16.43 -27.11
C CYS A 25 -3.67 -16.75 -25.63
N PHE A 26 -2.95 -17.74 -25.13
CA PHE A 26 -2.35 -17.63 -23.81
C PHE A 26 -1.54 -16.35 -23.89
N SER A 27 -2.17 -15.23 -23.58
CA SER A 27 -1.42 -14.12 -23.02
C SER A 27 -0.72 -14.77 -21.83
N PRO A 28 0.62 -14.91 -21.82
CA PRO A 28 1.27 -15.33 -20.60
C PRO A 28 0.77 -14.34 -19.56
N PHE A 29 0.40 -14.83 -18.39
CA PHE A 29 0.23 -14.01 -17.21
C PHE A 29 1.49 -13.15 -17.07
N ARG A 30 1.53 -11.98 -17.72
CA ARG A 30 2.59 -11.00 -17.56
C ARG A 30 2.35 -10.47 -16.17
N LYS A 31 2.96 -11.14 -15.20
CA LYS A 31 3.29 -10.51 -13.93
C LYS A 31 4.18 -9.35 -14.33
N ASN A 32 3.61 -8.15 -14.32
CA ASN A 32 4.31 -6.93 -14.63
C ASN A 32 5.22 -6.65 -13.44
N PHE A 33 6.43 -7.19 -13.51
CA PHE A 33 7.48 -6.75 -12.61
C PHE A 33 8.04 -5.45 -13.18
N PRO A 34 8.39 -4.47 -12.32
CA PRO A 34 9.18 -3.33 -12.77
C PRO A 34 10.42 -3.81 -13.54
N ASP A 35 10.69 -3.17 -14.66
CA ASP A 35 11.81 -3.50 -15.54
C ASP A 35 13.14 -3.14 -14.87
N LEU A 36 14.21 -3.83 -15.27
CA LEU A 36 15.56 -3.43 -14.89
C LEU A 36 15.81 -1.98 -15.35
N PRO A 37 16.34 -1.11 -14.49
CA PRO A 37 16.65 0.26 -14.86
C PRO A 37 17.79 0.28 -15.89
N ALA A 38 17.96 1.43 -16.56
CA ALA A 38 19.01 1.60 -17.57
C ALA A 38 20.43 1.42 -17.01
N ASP A 39 20.63 1.78 -15.74
CA ASP A 39 21.88 1.59 -15.00
C ASP A 39 21.61 0.75 -13.73
N PRO A 40 21.54 -0.59 -13.85
CA PRO A 40 21.14 -1.46 -12.75
C PRO A 40 22.27 -1.68 -11.75
N ILE A 41 21.92 -1.68 -10.47
CA ILE A 41 22.83 -2.07 -9.39
C ILE A 41 23.12 -3.58 -9.52
N LYS A 42 24.40 -3.93 -9.54
CA LYS A 42 24.84 -5.32 -9.39
C LYS A 42 25.11 -5.59 -7.91
N PHE A 43 24.19 -6.29 -7.27
CA PHE A 43 24.35 -6.70 -5.87
C PHE A 43 25.29 -7.90 -5.78
N GLU A 44 26.25 -7.84 -4.87
CA GLU A 44 27.08 -8.99 -4.50
C GLU A 44 26.55 -9.57 -3.19
N MET A 45 26.25 -10.87 -3.18
CA MET A 45 25.97 -11.56 -1.93
C MET A 45 27.29 -11.80 -1.19
N LYS A 46 27.33 -11.42 0.09
CA LYS A 46 28.51 -11.58 0.94
C LYS A 46 28.15 -12.37 2.18
N ASP A 47 28.95 -13.40 2.49
CA ASP A 47 28.94 -14.01 3.81
C ASP A 47 29.23 -12.93 4.84
N SER A 48 28.47 -12.94 5.94
CA SER A 48 28.74 -12.06 7.06
C SER A 48 29.05 -12.85 8.31
N ASP A 49 30.30 -12.71 8.77
CA ASP A 49 30.77 -13.23 10.05
C ASP A 49 29.95 -12.71 11.25
N SER A 50 29.23 -11.59 11.08
CA SER A 50 28.41 -10.96 12.12
C SER A 50 26.98 -11.50 12.21
N PHE A 51 26.50 -12.20 11.17
CA PHE A 51 25.09 -12.59 11.05
C PHE A 51 24.87 -14.06 10.68
N ASP A 52 25.92 -14.87 10.49
CA ASP A 52 25.83 -16.26 9.98
C ASP A 52 24.87 -16.41 8.78
N MET A 53 24.83 -15.37 7.95
CA MET A 53 23.90 -15.22 6.83
C MET A 53 24.55 -14.46 5.69
N MET A 54 24.01 -14.68 4.49
CA MET A 54 24.31 -13.85 3.33
C MET A 54 23.71 -12.45 3.50
N THR A 55 24.46 -11.45 3.04
CA THR A 55 24.04 -10.06 3.05
C THR A 55 24.19 -9.42 1.68
N ILE A 56 23.35 -8.44 1.38
CA ILE A 56 23.52 -7.49 0.28
C ILE A 56 23.56 -6.07 0.86
N THR A 57 24.23 -5.14 0.16
CA THR A 57 24.30 -3.74 0.58
C THR A 57 23.56 -2.85 -0.41
N TYR A 58 22.66 -2.02 0.11
CA TYR A 58 21.93 -1.00 -0.64
C TYR A 58 21.97 0.32 0.15
N ASN A 59 22.34 1.43 -0.50
CA ASN A 59 22.48 2.75 0.14
C ASN A 59 23.29 2.74 1.45
N GLY A 60 24.37 1.97 1.49
CA GLY A 60 25.24 1.84 2.67
C GLY A 60 24.64 1.02 3.83
N LYS A 61 23.50 0.38 3.62
CA LYS A 61 22.79 -0.44 4.61
C LYS A 61 22.83 -1.91 4.20
N ALA A 62 23.11 -2.77 5.17
CA ALA A 62 23.13 -4.22 4.96
C ALA A 62 21.74 -4.83 5.14
N TYR A 63 21.36 -5.74 4.25
CA TYR A 63 20.11 -6.50 4.29
C TYR A 63 20.44 -7.99 4.33
N MET A 64 19.64 -8.76 5.05
CA MET A 64 19.78 -10.21 5.16
C MET A 64 18.43 -10.93 5.07
N PRO A 65 18.39 -12.23 4.72
CA PRO A 65 17.16 -13.00 4.61
C PRO A 65 16.29 -12.89 5.86
N PHE A 66 15.00 -12.66 5.68
CA PHE A 66 14.04 -12.54 6.79
C PHE A 66 12.81 -13.41 6.58
N GLY A 67 12.20 -13.31 5.40
CA GLY A 67 10.84 -13.78 5.22
C GLY A 67 10.53 -14.28 3.82
N LYS A 68 9.31 -14.76 3.69
CA LYS A 68 8.71 -15.18 2.42
C LYS A 68 7.32 -14.57 2.29
N ILE A 69 6.72 -14.83 1.15
CA ILE A 69 5.34 -14.45 0.85
C ILE A 69 4.35 -15.27 1.68
N LYS A 70 3.50 -14.58 2.45
CA LYS A 70 2.45 -15.17 3.29
C LYS A 70 1.24 -15.62 2.47
N HIS A 71 0.80 -14.75 1.57
CA HIS A 71 -0.36 -14.95 0.70
C HIS A 71 -0.12 -14.28 -0.66
N ARG A 72 -1.08 -14.33 -1.59
CA ARG A 72 -0.87 -13.76 -2.94
C ARG A 72 -0.60 -12.26 -2.86
N ILE A 73 0.41 -11.79 -3.59
CA ILE A 73 0.67 -10.35 -3.77
C ILE A 73 0.30 -9.89 -5.18
N SER A 74 -0.18 -8.65 -5.25
CA SER A 74 -0.31 -7.89 -6.48
C SER A 74 1.01 -7.18 -6.75
N TYR A 75 1.81 -7.68 -7.68
CA TYR A 75 3.14 -7.14 -7.94
C TYR A 75 3.10 -5.67 -8.41
N ASP A 76 2.08 -5.29 -9.18
CA ASP A 76 1.89 -3.92 -9.65
C ASP A 76 1.61 -2.92 -8.51
N GLU A 77 0.96 -3.38 -7.43
CA GLU A 77 0.59 -2.55 -6.28
C GLU A 77 1.60 -2.64 -5.13
N SER A 78 2.47 -3.65 -5.15
CA SER A 78 3.43 -3.91 -4.06
C SER A 78 4.84 -3.46 -4.41
N LEU A 79 5.26 -3.55 -5.68
CA LEU A 79 6.62 -3.26 -6.10
C LEU A 79 6.76 -1.82 -6.58
N ARG A 80 7.66 -1.07 -5.96
CA ARG A 80 7.89 0.34 -6.29
C ARG A 80 8.87 0.49 -7.45
N GLU A 81 10.09 -0.02 -7.30
CA GLU A 81 11.10 0.02 -8.36
C GLU A 81 12.01 -1.20 -8.33
N CYS A 82 12.56 -1.55 -9.50
CA CYS A 82 13.64 -2.52 -9.63
C CYS A 82 14.97 -1.80 -9.42
N LEU A 83 15.74 -2.23 -8.42
CA LEU A 83 17.05 -1.66 -8.13
C LEU A 83 18.14 -2.24 -9.03
N GLY A 84 17.98 -3.51 -9.41
CA GLY A 84 19.00 -4.23 -10.15
C GLY A 84 18.91 -5.74 -9.95
N TYR A 85 20.06 -6.41 -9.95
CA TYR A 85 20.14 -7.86 -9.98
C TYR A 85 21.29 -8.40 -9.13
N ILE A 86 21.23 -9.69 -8.82
CA ILE A 86 22.20 -10.35 -7.94
C ILE A 86 23.27 -11.09 -8.75
N ASP A 87 24.51 -10.93 -8.34
CA ASP A 87 25.69 -11.53 -8.94
C ASP A 87 25.68 -11.35 -10.47
N ASN A 88 25.73 -12.42 -11.25
CA ASN A 88 25.69 -12.36 -12.71
C ASN A 88 24.32 -12.76 -13.31
N ASP A 89 23.28 -12.90 -12.48
CA ASP A 89 21.96 -13.34 -12.91
C ASP A 89 20.98 -12.17 -12.98
N LYS A 90 20.73 -11.66 -14.19
CA LYS A 90 19.80 -10.55 -14.45
C LYS A 90 18.33 -10.90 -14.24
N ASP A 91 18.00 -12.19 -14.12
CA ASP A 91 16.64 -12.62 -13.82
C ASP A 91 16.36 -12.59 -12.32
N THR A 92 17.38 -12.73 -11.47
CA THR A 92 17.26 -12.56 -10.01
C THR A 92 17.33 -11.08 -9.66
N ARG A 93 16.16 -10.45 -9.58
CA ARG A 93 16.00 -9.00 -9.42
C ARG A 93 15.70 -8.61 -7.97
N VAL A 94 16.11 -7.41 -7.60
CA VAL A 94 15.92 -6.81 -6.27
C VAL A 94 15.01 -5.60 -6.40
N TYR A 95 14.00 -5.50 -5.53
CA TYR A 95 12.95 -4.49 -5.58
C TYR A 95 12.73 -3.81 -4.23
N THR A 96 12.37 -2.52 -4.27
CA THR A 96 11.75 -1.82 -3.13
C THR A 96 10.23 -1.97 -3.16
N LEU A 97 9.57 -1.68 -2.03
CA LEU A 97 8.14 -1.91 -1.84
C LEU A 97 7.38 -0.60 -1.64
N TYR A 98 6.16 -0.49 -2.16
CA TYR A 98 5.32 0.68 -1.93
C TYR A 98 4.87 0.80 -0.47
N GLN A 99 4.56 -0.33 0.16
CA GLN A 99 4.14 -0.41 1.56
C GLN A 99 5.33 -0.39 2.52
N ASP A 100 6.55 -0.09 2.08
CA ASP A 100 7.70 0.06 2.98
C ASP A 100 8.43 1.37 2.68
N PRO A 101 7.91 2.49 3.20
CA PRO A 101 8.43 3.80 2.85
C PRO A 101 9.87 4.04 3.32
N TYR A 102 10.33 3.30 4.34
CA TYR A 102 11.67 3.42 4.93
C TYR A 102 12.71 2.48 4.31
N ASP A 103 12.32 1.70 3.29
CA ASP A 103 13.16 0.68 2.66
C ASP A 103 13.79 -0.27 3.70
N ASN A 104 13.02 -0.68 4.71
CA ASN A 104 13.43 -1.68 5.68
C ASN A 104 13.49 -3.11 5.10
N TYR A 105 12.80 -3.34 3.99
CA TYR A 105 12.62 -4.59 3.30
C TYR A 105 12.93 -4.44 1.81
N LEU A 106 13.64 -5.44 1.28
CA LEU A 106 13.85 -5.62 -0.15
C LEU A 106 13.21 -6.95 -0.55
N MET A 107 12.54 -6.97 -1.70
CA MET A 107 12.08 -8.22 -2.30
C MET A 107 13.11 -8.70 -3.33
N ILE A 108 13.45 -9.99 -3.24
CA ILE A 108 14.29 -10.68 -4.22
C ILE A 108 13.44 -11.72 -4.94
N LYS A 109 13.44 -11.67 -6.28
CA LYS A 109 12.66 -12.58 -7.11
C LYS A 109 13.40 -12.91 -8.40
N ASN A 110 13.51 -14.20 -8.71
CA ASN A 110 13.87 -14.64 -10.05
C ASN A 110 12.66 -14.49 -10.99
N VAL A 111 12.69 -13.56 -11.94
CA VAL A 111 11.51 -13.28 -12.80
C VAL A 111 11.26 -14.34 -13.88
N SER A 112 12.26 -15.17 -14.23
CA SER A 112 12.10 -16.27 -15.17
C SER A 112 11.64 -17.58 -14.49
N GLY A 113 11.88 -17.71 -13.19
CA GLY A 113 11.46 -18.83 -12.36
C GLY A 113 9.98 -18.79 -11.97
N PHE A 114 9.16 -19.64 -12.59
CA PHE A 114 7.74 -19.74 -12.26
C PHE A 114 7.49 -20.29 -10.84
N MET A 115 8.33 -21.22 -10.40
CA MET A 115 8.22 -21.87 -9.07
C MET A 115 8.95 -21.12 -7.97
N ASP A 116 9.81 -20.17 -8.33
CA ASP A 116 10.60 -19.43 -7.35
C ASP A 116 9.71 -18.44 -6.63
N GLN A 117 9.54 -18.63 -5.33
CA GLN A 117 8.80 -17.67 -4.52
C GLN A 117 9.67 -16.45 -4.23
N PRO A 118 9.07 -15.24 -4.16
CA PRO A 118 9.81 -14.07 -3.71
C PRO A 118 10.30 -14.29 -2.28
N GLN A 119 11.52 -13.81 -2.03
CA GLN A 119 12.13 -13.76 -0.71
C GLN A 119 12.20 -12.32 -0.25
N PHE A 120 12.00 -12.09 1.04
CA PHE A 120 12.09 -10.78 1.65
C PHE A 120 13.32 -10.70 2.53
N TRP A 121 14.14 -9.69 2.27
CA TRP A 121 15.36 -9.41 3.01
C TRP A 121 15.14 -8.15 3.83
N ARG A 122 15.47 -8.19 5.12
CA ARG A 122 15.24 -7.08 6.05
C ARG A 122 16.56 -6.44 6.44
N LYS A 123 16.54 -5.13 6.63
CA LYS A 123 17.68 -4.31 7.02
C LYS A 123 18.25 -4.75 8.37
N CYS A 124 19.54 -5.06 8.43
CA CYS A 124 20.19 -5.71 9.58
C CYS A 124 20.13 -4.88 10.88
N GLU A 125 20.12 -3.55 10.78
CA GLU A 125 20.08 -2.64 11.94
C GLU A 125 18.71 -2.61 12.65
N THR A 126 17.69 -3.20 12.04
CA THR A 126 16.34 -3.29 12.61
C THR A 126 16.12 -4.55 13.45
N ARG A 127 17.16 -5.36 13.64
CA ARG A 127 17.12 -6.51 14.58
C ARG A 127 16.71 -6.05 15.96
N LYS A 128 15.88 -6.85 16.62
CA LYS A 128 15.34 -6.59 17.98
C LYS A 128 14.51 -5.31 18.07
N LYS A 129 14.08 -4.74 16.94
CA LYS A 129 13.12 -3.65 16.87
C LYS A 129 11.81 -4.15 16.29
N ASP A 130 10.72 -3.72 16.88
CA ASP A 130 9.39 -3.85 16.29
C ASP A 130 9.26 -2.75 15.24
N ILE A 131 9.18 -3.15 13.96
CA ILE A 131 9.02 -2.23 12.84
C ILE A 131 7.85 -2.69 12.00
N TYR A 132 7.18 -1.74 11.36
CA TYR A 132 6.13 -2.06 10.40
C TYR A 132 6.62 -3.03 9.33
N THR A 133 5.82 -4.04 9.07
CA THR A 133 6.06 -5.12 8.11
C THR A 133 4.84 -5.20 7.21
N PRO A 134 5.00 -5.08 5.88
CA PRO A 134 3.89 -5.30 4.95
C PRO A 134 3.18 -6.64 5.21
N ASP A 135 1.85 -6.62 5.20
CA ASP A 135 0.97 -7.72 5.64
C ASP A 135 1.14 -9.03 4.86
N TYR A 136 1.67 -8.93 3.63
CA TYR A 136 2.00 -10.04 2.77
C TYR A 136 3.35 -10.72 3.06
N ILE A 137 4.14 -10.19 4.00
CA ILE A 137 5.40 -10.78 4.43
C ILE A 137 5.16 -11.65 5.67
N GLU A 138 5.68 -12.88 5.65
CA GLU A 138 5.80 -13.74 6.83
C GLU A 138 7.26 -14.01 7.17
N SER A 139 7.57 -14.04 8.46
CA SER A 139 8.91 -14.40 8.93
C SER A 139 9.19 -15.88 8.70
N LEU A 140 10.44 -16.20 8.31
CA LEU A 140 10.96 -17.56 8.30
C LEU A 140 11.49 -18.02 9.66
N ASN A 141 11.42 -17.16 10.69
CA ASN A 141 11.85 -17.42 12.06
C ASN A 141 13.31 -17.86 12.18
N TYR A 142 14.21 -17.25 11.40
CA TYR A 142 15.65 -17.44 11.62
C TYR A 142 16.07 -16.91 13.00
N GLU A 143 17.07 -17.54 13.61
CA GLU A 143 17.51 -17.26 14.99
C GLU A 143 17.97 -15.81 15.17
N GLU A 144 18.58 -15.24 14.12
CA GLU A 144 19.09 -13.88 14.02
C GLU A 144 18.01 -12.81 14.22
N TRP A 145 16.75 -13.16 13.94
CA TRP A 145 15.58 -12.30 14.07
C TRP A 145 14.78 -12.57 15.34
N THR A 146 15.28 -13.42 16.24
CA THR A 146 14.64 -13.66 17.54
C THR A 146 14.49 -12.35 18.31
N GLY A 147 13.25 -12.00 18.65
CA GLY A 147 12.92 -10.74 19.34
C GLY A 147 12.61 -9.56 18.41
N SER A 148 12.50 -9.77 17.10
CA SER A 148 11.95 -8.78 16.15
C SER A 148 11.17 -9.50 15.05
N GLY A 149 9.91 -9.80 15.34
CA GLY A 149 9.02 -10.53 14.45
C GLY A 149 8.41 -9.65 13.36
N VAL A 150 7.17 -10.00 13.00
CA VAL A 150 6.33 -9.21 12.10
C VAL A 150 5.43 -8.29 12.91
N CYS A 151 5.35 -7.02 12.52
CA CYS A 151 4.40 -6.04 13.07
C CYS A 151 3.60 -5.46 11.90
N TYR A 152 2.33 -5.87 11.78
CA TYR A 152 1.51 -5.52 10.62
C TYR A 152 0.78 -4.18 10.75
N GLU A 153 0.93 -3.50 11.88
CA GLU A 153 0.35 -2.18 12.11
C GLU A 153 1.49 -1.16 12.18
N MET A 154 1.42 -0.13 11.32
CA MET A 154 2.30 1.03 11.44
C MET A 154 1.84 1.84 12.68
N PRO A 155 2.76 2.32 13.53
CA PRO A 155 2.40 3.25 14.58
C PRO A 155 1.67 4.46 13.99
N ALA A 156 0.65 4.95 14.68
CA ALA A 156 -0.18 6.04 14.18
C ALA A 156 -0.84 6.78 15.35
N VAL A 157 -1.23 8.03 15.11
CA VAL A 157 -2.26 8.69 15.93
C VAL A 157 -3.62 8.26 15.40
N ARG A 158 -4.47 7.71 16.27
CA ARG A 158 -5.82 7.22 15.90
C ARG A 158 -6.88 8.24 16.29
N ILE A 159 -7.80 8.51 15.38
CA ILE A 159 -8.96 9.35 15.60
C ILE A 159 -10.19 8.47 15.38
N ASP A 160 -10.76 8.02 16.50
CA ASP A 160 -11.91 7.13 16.53
C ASP A 160 -13.19 7.97 16.64
N VAL A 161 -14.05 7.90 15.63
CA VAL A 161 -15.26 8.73 15.53
C VAL A 161 -16.50 7.85 15.61
N ALA A 162 -17.28 8.01 16.67
CA ALA A 162 -18.60 7.40 16.75
C ALA A 162 -19.55 8.10 15.76
N ASN A 163 -20.05 7.37 14.77
CA ASN A 163 -20.94 7.92 13.75
C ASN A 163 -22.39 7.95 14.23
N GLU A 164 -22.85 9.08 14.77
CA GLU A 164 -24.25 9.32 15.12
C GLU A 164 -24.97 10.19 14.07
N ALA A 165 -24.29 10.48 12.95
CA ALA A 165 -24.89 11.15 11.81
C ALA A 165 -25.67 10.18 10.93
N ASP A 166 -26.60 10.73 10.16
CA ASP A 166 -27.30 10.01 9.10
C ASP A 166 -26.59 10.27 7.77
N ASP A 167 -26.97 9.51 6.73
CA ASP A 167 -26.62 9.72 5.31
C ASP A 167 -25.13 9.95 4.90
N VAL A 168 -24.17 9.66 5.79
CA VAL A 168 -22.72 9.72 5.51
C VAL A 168 -22.31 8.62 4.53
N VAL A 169 -21.70 8.97 3.39
CA VAL A 169 -21.11 8.02 2.43
C VAL A 169 -19.60 7.96 2.57
N GLU A 170 -18.97 9.11 2.78
CA GLU A 170 -17.53 9.24 2.96
C GLU A 170 -17.26 10.26 4.06
N PHE A 171 -16.26 9.97 4.88
CA PHE A 171 -15.81 10.86 5.94
C PHE A 171 -14.31 11.12 5.78
N VAL A 172 -13.95 12.39 5.66
CA VAL A 172 -12.58 12.84 5.37
C VAL A 172 -12.08 13.74 6.48
N MET A 173 -10.82 13.56 6.84
CA MET A 173 -10.08 14.50 7.67
C MET A 173 -8.91 15.12 6.92
N GLU A 174 -8.77 16.42 7.09
CA GLU A 174 -7.58 17.18 6.71
C GLU A 174 -6.85 17.58 7.98
N TYR A 175 -5.53 17.39 8.03
CA TYR A 175 -4.76 17.61 9.24
C TYR A 175 -3.49 18.43 9.02
N LYS A 176 -3.08 19.11 10.09
CA LYS A 176 -1.82 19.83 10.22
C LYS A 176 -1.02 19.28 11.38
N LEU A 177 0.30 19.33 11.23
CA LEU A 177 1.27 18.87 12.21
C LEU A 177 2.19 20.04 12.57
N ASN A 178 2.19 20.48 13.84
CA ASN A 178 2.90 21.67 14.30
C ASN A 178 2.62 22.91 13.40
N GLY A 179 1.35 23.08 13.00
CA GLY A 179 0.89 24.17 12.13
C GLY A 179 1.28 24.04 10.65
N ARG A 180 1.99 22.98 10.24
CA ARG A 180 2.32 22.69 8.84
C ARG A 180 1.24 21.80 8.22
N ASP A 181 0.96 21.99 6.94
CA ASP A 181 0.03 21.12 6.22
C ASP A 181 0.55 19.67 6.25
N GLY A 182 -0.25 18.79 6.84
CA GLY A 182 0.08 17.38 7.05
C GLY A 182 -0.37 16.55 5.86
N GLY A 183 -1.68 16.47 5.67
CA GLY A 183 -2.29 15.71 4.59
C GLY A 183 -3.80 15.56 4.71
N VAL A 184 -4.34 14.66 3.89
CA VAL A 184 -5.75 14.32 3.85
C VAL A 184 -5.87 12.81 3.89
N THR A 185 -6.81 12.30 4.69
CA THR A 185 -7.16 10.89 4.74
C THR A 185 -8.65 10.76 5.01
N GLY A 186 -9.25 9.63 4.64
CA GLY A 186 -10.67 9.43 4.78
C GLY A 186 -11.05 7.98 4.62
N THR A 187 -12.33 7.70 4.83
CA THR A 187 -12.87 6.36 4.70
C THR A 187 -14.25 6.37 4.08
N HIS A 188 -14.59 5.27 3.42
CA HIS A 188 -15.89 4.97 2.82
C HIS A 188 -16.07 3.46 2.77
N ASN A 189 -17.33 3.01 2.69
CA ASN A 189 -17.62 1.61 2.38
C ASN A 189 -17.12 1.28 0.96
N ALA A 190 -16.55 0.09 0.75
CA ALA A 190 -16.00 -0.31 -0.55
C ALA A 190 -17.01 -0.29 -1.72
N ASP A 191 -18.31 -0.38 -1.41
CA ASP A 191 -19.42 -0.28 -2.37
C ASP A 191 -20.03 1.14 -2.45
N MET A 192 -19.43 2.13 -1.77
CA MET A 192 -19.89 3.50 -1.63
C MET A 192 -21.30 3.62 -1.00
N SER A 193 -21.72 2.61 -0.23
CA SER A 193 -22.97 2.67 0.52
C SER A 193 -22.86 3.57 1.75
N VAL A 194 -24.00 4.07 2.21
CA VAL A 194 -24.11 4.89 3.42
C VAL A 194 -23.59 4.11 4.63
N MET A 195 -22.68 4.75 5.36
CA MET A 195 -22.19 4.34 6.67
C MET A 195 -23.33 4.23 7.68
N LYS A 196 -23.31 3.17 8.47
CA LYS A 196 -24.35 2.92 9.47
C LYS A 196 -24.18 3.84 10.65
N LYS A 197 -25.28 4.44 11.07
CA LYS A 197 -25.38 5.10 12.36
C LYS A 197 -25.07 4.10 13.50
N GLY A 198 -24.28 4.56 14.47
CA GLY A 198 -23.76 3.79 15.60
C GLY A 198 -22.48 3.00 15.31
N GLU A 199 -21.90 3.09 14.10
CA GLU A 199 -20.61 2.46 13.80
C GLU A 199 -19.42 3.36 14.11
N ASP A 200 -18.28 2.75 14.44
CA ASP A 200 -17.03 3.47 14.67
C ASP A 200 -16.30 3.69 13.34
N ILE A 201 -16.07 4.95 13.01
CA ILE A 201 -15.22 5.38 11.90
C ILE A 201 -13.80 5.55 12.45
N ASN A 202 -12.85 4.79 11.89
CA ASN A 202 -11.45 4.82 12.32
C ASN A 202 -10.63 5.57 11.28
N LEU A 203 -10.00 6.68 11.70
CA LEU A 203 -9.04 7.44 10.90
C LEU A 203 -7.66 7.40 11.57
N SER A 204 -6.59 7.47 10.80
CA SER A 204 -5.22 7.49 11.32
C SER A 204 -4.34 8.50 10.63
N ILE A 205 -3.38 9.05 11.39
CA ILE A 205 -2.20 9.73 10.89
C ILE A 205 -1.01 8.81 11.18
N ASP A 206 -0.57 8.09 10.17
CA ASP A 206 0.47 7.08 10.32
C ASP A 206 1.84 7.72 10.53
N GLU A 207 2.74 7.03 11.24
CA GLU A 207 4.11 7.46 11.55
C GLU A 207 4.84 8.02 10.33
N PHE A 208 4.74 7.34 9.19
CA PHE A 208 5.35 7.81 7.95
C PHE A 208 4.88 9.20 7.52
N ALA A 209 3.57 9.48 7.62
CA ALA A 209 3.03 10.79 7.28
C ALA A 209 3.48 11.87 8.26
N ILE A 210 3.72 11.50 9.52
CA ILE A 210 4.24 12.42 10.54
C ILE A 210 5.72 12.71 10.27
N GLU A 211 6.53 11.68 10.03
CA GLU A 211 7.95 11.82 9.78
C GLU A 211 8.27 12.58 8.49
N ASP A 212 7.46 12.42 7.43
CA ASP A 212 7.59 13.20 6.20
C ASP A 212 7.52 14.72 6.46
N LYS A 213 6.78 15.14 7.50
CA LYS A 213 6.57 16.57 7.83
C LYS A 213 7.46 17.08 8.94
N LEU A 214 7.74 16.23 9.93
CA LEU A 214 8.42 16.62 11.17
C LEU A 214 9.87 16.11 11.25
N GLY A 215 10.26 15.13 10.42
CA GLY A 215 11.50 14.37 10.56
C GLY A 215 11.33 13.14 11.45
N GLU A 216 12.42 12.40 11.70
CA GLU A 216 12.43 11.24 12.61
C GLU A 216 11.89 11.64 13.99
N ILE A 217 10.92 10.86 14.48
CA ILE A 217 10.29 11.08 15.81
C ILE A 217 10.49 9.85 16.69
N GLU A 218 10.72 10.05 17.97
CA GLU A 218 10.70 8.97 18.94
C GLU A 218 9.29 8.74 19.48
N LYS A 219 9.01 7.52 19.99
CA LYS A 219 7.70 7.14 20.52
C LYS A 219 7.15 8.12 21.58
N ASP A 220 8.03 8.70 22.38
CA ASP A 220 7.65 9.61 23.47
C ASP A 220 7.59 11.09 23.05
N ASP A 221 7.95 11.42 21.81
CA ASP A 221 7.89 12.78 21.28
C ASP A 221 6.44 13.21 21.09
N SER A 222 6.15 14.44 21.51
CA SER A 222 4.84 15.06 21.35
C SER A 222 4.84 16.09 20.24
N PHE A 223 3.74 16.16 19.50
CA PHE A 223 3.53 17.15 18.45
C PHE A 223 2.07 17.62 18.47
N ASP A 224 1.85 18.83 17.96
CA ASP A 224 0.51 19.41 17.87
C ASP A 224 -0.17 18.94 16.59
N ILE A 225 -1.41 18.48 16.71
CA ILE A 225 -2.30 18.14 15.62
C ILE A 225 -3.47 19.11 15.57
N ASP A 226 -3.78 19.60 14.37
CA ASP A 226 -5.02 20.33 14.09
C ASP A 226 -5.75 19.62 12.95
N VAL A 227 -7.02 19.29 13.14
CA VAL A 227 -7.81 18.49 12.21
C VAL A 227 -9.16 19.14 11.94
N THR A 228 -9.51 19.22 10.66
CA THR A 228 -10.83 19.61 10.16
C THR A 228 -11.44 18.47 9.37
N PHE A 229 -12.77 18.44 9.28
CA PHE A 229 -13.49 17.30 8.74
C PHE A 229 -14.49 17.72 7.66
N SER A 230 -14.71 16.82 6.70
CA SER A 230 -15.78 16.94 5.71
C SER A 230 -16.50 15.60 5.52
N VAL A 231 -17.77 15.69 5.13
CA VAL A 231 -18.64 14.54 4.85
C VAL A 231 -19.13 14.63 3.41
N THR A 232 -18.99 13.55 2.64
CA THR A 232 -19.79 13.37 1.42
C THR A 232 -21.05 12.59 1.78
N ALA A 233 -22.22 13.17 1.51
CA ALA A 233 -23.52 12.61 1.86
C ALA A 233 -24.13 11.77 0.72
N ALA A 234 -25.23 11.07 1.01
CA ALA A 234 -25.97 10.25 0.05
C ALA A 234 -26.54 11.04 -1.14
N ASP A 235 -26.70 12.36 -1.02
CA ASP A 235 -27.11 13.23 -2.12
C ASP A 235 -25.97 13.57 -3.09
N GLY A 236 -24.76 13.10 -2.81
CA GLY A 236 -23.54 13.29 -3.59
C GLY A 236 -22.84 14.62 -3.36
N LYS A 237 -23.28 15.45 -2.40
CA LYS A 237 -22.60 16.69 -2.04
C LYS A 237 -21.66 16.47 -0.86
N THR A 238 -20.60 17.30 -0.84
CA THR A 238 -19.66 17.38 0.28
C THR A 238 -20.00 18.58 1.15
N TYR A 239 -19.94 18.37 2.47
CA TYR A 239 -20.27 19.31 3.51
C TYR A 239 -19.09 19.47 4.44
N ASP A 240 -18.73 20.71 4.76
CA ASP A 240 -17.84 20.99 5.88
C ASP A 240 -18.55 20.64 7.19
N VAL A 241 -17.83 19.98 8.09
CA VAL A 241 -18.36 19.60 9.40
C VAL A 241 -18.07 20.73 10.38
N ASP A 242 -19.09 21.17 11.13
CA ASP A 242 -18.92 22.17 12.18
C ASP A 242 -18.19 21.55 13.39
N GLY A 243 -17.02 22.08 13.71
CA GLY A 243 -16.12 21.57 14.74
C GLY A 243 -14.74 21.20 14.20
N SER A 244 -13.80 21.01 15.11
CA SER A 244 -12.43 20.64 14.79
C SER A 244 -11.78 19.92 15.97
N LEU A 245 -10.61 19.34 15.73
CA LEU A 245 -9.77 18.78 16.78
C LEU A 245 -8.44 19.55 16.78
N SER A 246 -8.09 20.13 17.93
CA SER A 246 -6.73 20.59 18.22
C SER A 246 -6.24 19.86 19.47
N ALA A 247 -5.11 19.17 19.37
CA ALA A 247 -4.55 18.40 20.46
C ALA A 247 -3.03 18.32 20.40
N ASN A 248 -2.40 18.13 21.55
CA ASN A 248 -1.02 17.65 21.62
C ASN A 248 -1.08 16.13 21.70
N ALA A 249 -0.40 15.43 20.80
CA ALA A 249 -0.47 13.99 20.63
C ALA A 249 0.93 13.37 20.52
N LYS A 250 0.99 12.06 20.74
CA LYS A 250 2.15 11.19 20.51
C LYS A 250 1.76 10.03 19.60
N LEU A 251 2.75 9.35 19.02
CA LEU A 251 2.51 8.09 18.34
C LEU A 251 1.76 7.11 19.27
N GLU A 252 0.83 6.35 18.69
CA GLU A 252 -0.07 5.42 19.38
C GLU A 252 -1.16 6.06 20.26
N ASP A 253 -1.25 7.39 20.34
CA ASP A 253 -2.40 8.04 20.99
C ASP A 253 -3.71 7.73 20.23
N SER A 254 -4.81 7.57 20.99
CA SER A 254 -6.17 7.46 20.46
C SER A 254 -7.03 8.61 20.99
N ILE A 255 -7.70 9.31 20.08
CA ILE A 255 -8.58 10.43 20.37
C ILE A 255 -9.99 10.08 19.91
N ARG A 256 -10.96 10.18 20.83
CA ARG A 256 -12.36 9.87 20.54
C ARG A 256 -13.21 11.10 20.26
N MET A 257 -14.00 11.03 19.20
CA MET A 257 -14.95 12.06 18.79
C MET A 257 -16.31 11.47 18.45
N THR A 258 -17.32 12.32 18.31
CA THR A 258 -18.66 11.92 17.87
C THR A 258 -19.11 12.83 16.74
N LEU A 259 -19.47 12.24 15.61
CA LEU A 259 -20.07 12.91 14.46
C LEU A 259 -21.59 12.85 14.57
N THR A 260 -22.27 13.96 14.32
CA THR A 260 -23.74 14.07 14.38
C THR A 260 -24.26 14.91 13.22
N GLY A 261 -25.56 14.83 12.94
CA GLY A 261 -26.23 15.65 11.92
C GLY A 261 -26.60 14.88 10.66
N ASP A 262 -26.96 15.63 9.62
CA ASP A 262 -27.40 15.10 8.32
C ASP A 262 -27.29 16.18 7.22
N SER A 263 -27.51 15.79 5.96
CA SER A 263 -27.41 16.69 4.80
C SER A 263 -28.39 17.88 4.78
N ASN A 264 -29.47 17.84 5.58
CA ASN A 264 -30.47 18.91 5.67
C ASN A 264 -30.17 19.91 6.79
N ASN A 265 -29.65 19.41 7.92
CA ASN A 265 -29.41 20.18 9.14
C ASN A 265 -27.93 20.60 9.30
N GLY A 266 -27.04 20.04 8.48
CA GLY A 266 -25.60 20.18 8.62
C GLY A 266 -25.01 19.11 9.54
N TYR A 267 -23.69 18.94 9.46
CA TYR A 267 -22.94 18.00 10.29
C TYR A 267 -22.16 18.77 11.36
N SER A 268 -22.01 18.15 12.53
CA SER A 268 -21.20 18.66 13.62
C SER A 268 -20.39 17.55 14.28
N ILE A 269 -19.18 17.87 14.73
CA ILE A 269 -18.29 16.94 15.43
C ILE A 269 -17.76 17.55 16.72
N TYR A 270 -17.63 16.72 17.75
CA TYR A 270 -17.09 17.15 19.04
C TYR A 270 -16.28 16.03 19.71
N LYS A 271 -15.28 16.44 20.48
CA LYS A 271 -14.46 15.53 21.29
C LYS A 271 -15.31 14.98 22.45
N MET A 272 -15.24 13.67 22.68
CA MET A 272 -15.88 13.08 23.87
C MET A 272 -15.10 13.52 25.12
N ALA A 273 -15.82 14.00 26.14
CA ALA A 273 -15.22 14.21 27.46
C ALA A 273 -14.77 12.85 28.02
N GLY A 274 -13.51 12.75 28.43
CA GLY A 274 -12.83 11.48 28.72
C GLY A 274 -13.57 10.57 29.70
N PHE A 275 -13.39 9.26 29.50
CA PHE A 275 -13.62 8.21 30.49
C PHE A 275 -12.42 8.10 31.43
#